data_AF-A0A960XIV9-F1
#
_entry.id   AF-A0A960XIV9-F1
#
_cell.length_a   1.000
_cell.length_b   1.000
_cell.length_c   1.000
_cell.angle_alpha   90.00
_cell.angle_beta   90.00
_cell.angle_gamma   90.00
#
_symmetry.space_group_name_H-M   'P 1'
#
loop_
_entity.id
_entity.type
_entity.pdbx_description
1 polymer ?
#
loop_
_entity_poly.entity_id
_entity_poly.type
_entity_poly.pdbx_seq_one_letter_code
_entity_poly.pdbx_strand_id
1 'polypeptide(L)'
;YDRFIVEQLAGDELANELVFNRLNGDAKAVAKVHETGDYTEEEIEWMVATGFLRMGAFDTAMVTKPEARQIYLDDIVNSVGQTFLATTMRCVKCHDHKFDPIPTRDYYRMYATFAATQLAERPASFAPDENLIGMEEGKALVERLHGYAAGRMNALRDKRESAAKAWFSERGLEYIDYESRKSLDDEVKPPRDIGLDYIDEGRLKVREQDDWIWERRKERFEPMVQSVYNGPDPKNMNARKLRVSKPDNAEATVENFILMGGAMTAPGDRVSPGVLSALGIPVDEEGEDPYIISENLEGRRLALARWVANPANPLTTRAIVNRIWQHHFGKPIAGNPNNFGAKGGKPTHPELLDWLAAELVEGGWKLKRLHKLIMLSDTYQQSGQHPRLDDLKQADPNNDLLGIFLPRRLTAEELRDGMLAITGELNPEMGGLPIMPEINMEVALQPRMIQFSIAPAHQPSPAPEQRNRRSIYAYRVRGQADPFLELFNQPNPNDSCEMRDSVSISPQAFTLMNSDVVTDRSIALALRLEEESEELKSQVSRAFELAL
;
A
#
# COMPACT_ATOMS: atom_id res chain seq x y z
N TYR A 1 18.64 -3.74 6.89
CA TYR A 1 17.29 -4.34 6.67
C TYR A 1 16.51 -4.32 7.98
N ASP A 2 17.12 -4.72 9.08
CA ASP A 2 16.81 -4.26 10.44
C ASP A 2 16.28 -2.81 10.54
N ARG A 3 17.04 -1.80 10.08
CA ARG A 3 16.60 -0.39 10.08
C ARG A 3 15.28 -0.20 9.31
N PHE A 4 15.19 -0.80 8.12
CA PHE A 4 13.98 -0.77 7.31
C PHE A 4 12.77 -1.34 8.07
N ILE A 5 12.90 -2.47 8.77
CA ILE A 5 11.82 -3.05 9.59
C ILE A 5 11.36 -2.05 10.66
N VAL A 6 12.31 -1.44 11.37
CA VAL A 6 12.02 -0.47 12.42
C VAL A 6 11.27 0.73 11.85
N GLU A 7 11.71 1.26 10.71
CA GLU A 7 11.07 2.39 10.02
C GLU A 7 9.65 2.04 9.55
N GLN A 8 9.42 0.86 8.98
CA GLN A 8 8.09 0.45 8.50
C GLN A 8 7.06 0.32 9.64
N LEU A 9 7.50 -0.07 10.84
CA LEU A 9 6.61 -0.33 11.98
C LEU A 9 6.51 0.83 12.97
N ALA A 10 7.52 1.70 13.05
CA ALA A 10 7.61 2.73 14.09
C ALA A 10 8.35 4.01 13.64
N GLY A 11 8.50 4.25 12.33
CA GLY A 11 9.15 5.46 11.83
C GLY A 11 8.50 6.76 12.30
N ASP A 12 7.17 6.82 12.46
CA ASP A 12 6.50 8.00 13.01
C ASP A 12 6.86 8.27 14.48
N GLU A 13 7.06 7.21 15.29
CA GLU A 13 7.57 7.31 16.65
C GLU A 13 9.01 7.82 16.68
N LEU A 14 9.87 7.31 15.78
CA LEU A 14 11.26 7.79 15.64
C LEU A 14 11.32 9.27 15.21
N ALA A 15 10.47 9.67 14.26
CA ALA A 15 10.38 11.04 13.79
C ALA A 15 9.92 11.97 14.92
N ASN A 16 8.90 11.57 15.69
CA ASN A 16 8.44 12.33 16.85
C ASN A 16 9.55 12.49 17.90
N GLU A 17 10.27 11.41 18.24
CA GLU A 17 11.39 11.44 19.19
C GLU A 17 12.51 12.37 18.70
N LEU A 18 12.86 12.32 17.41
CA LEU A 18 13.90 13.16 16.83
C LEU A 18 13.52 14.64 16.83
N VAL A 19 12.26 14.97 16.48
CA VAL A 19 11.71 16.33 16.57
C VAL A 19 11.77 16.83 18.01
N PHE A 20 11.34 16.01 18.98
CA PHE A 20 11.38 16.34 20.39
C PHE A 20 12.81 16.64 20.87
N ASN A 21 13.77 15.77 20.53
CA ASN A 21 15.16 15.90 20.92
C ASN A 21 15.84 17.13 20.28
N ARG A 22 15.66 17.37 18.97
CA ARG A 22 16.27 18.53 18.29
C ARG A 22 15.76 19.87 18.81
N LEU A 23 14.54 19.88 19.36
CA LEU A 23 13.90 21.06 19.96
C LEU A 23 14.05 21.12 21.48
N ASN A 24 14.92 20.29 22.07
CA ASN A 24 15.18 20.22 23.51
C ASN A 24 13.91 20.04 24.37
N GLY A 25 12.90 19.33 23.84
CA GLY A 25 11.64 19.07 24.51
C GLY A 25 10.68 20.27 24.63
N ASP A 26 10.89 21.36 23.89
CA ASP A 26 9.93 22.47 23.86
C ASP A 26 8.63 22.05 23.16
N ALA A 27 7.62 21.72 23.96
CA ALA A 27 6.32 21.28 23.49
C ALA A 27 5.63 22.27 22.51
N LYS A 28 5.85 23.58 22.65
CA LYS A 28 5.27 24.57 21.72
C LYS A 28 5.99 24.55 20.39
N ALA A 29 7.31 24.43 20.39
CA ALA A 29 8.10 24.32 19.17
C ALA A 29 7.80 23.00 18.42
N VAL A 30 7.67 21.89 19.15
CA VAL A 30 7.29 20.58 18.60
C VAL A 30 5.90 20.64 17.97
N ALA A 31 4.91 21.17 18.68
CA ALA A 31 3.56 21.35 18.14
C ALA A 31 3.55 22.22 16.88
N LYS A 32 4.38 23.28 16.83
CA LYS A 32 4.54 24.12 15.65
C LYS A 32 5.11 23.35 14.46
N VAL A 33 6.12 22.50 14.66
CA VAL A 33 6.66 21.64 13.59
C VAL A 33 5.56 20.72 13.05
N HIS A 34 4.78 20.09 13.93
CA HIS A 34 3.67 19.22 13.50
C HIS A 34 2.58 19.97 12.73
N GLU A 35 2.34 21.24 13.05
CA GLU A 35 1.38 22.09 12.35
C GLU A 35 1.91 22.59 10.99
N THR A 36 3.17 23.01 10.93
CA THR A 36 3.74 23.64 9.72
C THR A 36 4.37 22.64 8.75
N GLY A 37 4.69 21.42 9.20
CA GLY A 37 5.38 20.43 8.40
C GLY A 37 6.88 20.73 8.20
N ASP A 38 7.49 21.45 9.14
CA ASP A 38 8.92 21.85 9.10
C ASP A 38 9.82 20.72 9.63
N TYR A 39 9.67 19.55 9.01
CA TYR A 39 10.42 18.34 9.30
C TYR A 39 11.73 18.29 8.51
N THR A 40 12.73 17.60 9.06
CA THR A 40 13.94 17.24 8.30
C THR A 40 13.65 16.12 7.31
N GLU A 41 14.52 15.91 6.32
CA GLU A 41 14.36 14.85 5.32
C GLU A 41 14.25 13.45 5.96
N GLU A 42 15.06 13.16 6.98
CA GLU A 42 15.01 11.88 7.69
C GLU A 42 13.69 11.69 8.46
N GLU A 43 13.18 12.76 9.11
CA GLU A 43 11.87 12.74 9.78
C GLU A 43 10.74 12.45 8.78
N ILE A 44 10.82 13.00 7.56
CA ILE A 44 9.84 12.79 6.49
C ILE A 44 9.88 11.34 5.99
N GLU A 45 11.06 10.81 5.68
CA GLU A 45 11.23 9.42 5.22
C GLU A 45 10.71 8.42 6.24
N TRP A 46 10.96 8.65 7.54
CA TRP A 46 10.43 7.80 8.61
C TRP A 46 8.90 7.87 8.72
N MET A 47 8.30 9.05 8.58
CA MET A 47 6.84 9.16 8.53
C MET A 47 6.27 8.45 7.30
N VAL A 48 6.91 8.56 6.13
CA VAL A 48 6.51 7.87 4.89
C VAL A 48 6.58 6.36 5.07
N ALA A 49 7.64 5.85 5.72
CA ALA A 49 7.85 4.42 5.95
C ALA A 49 6.68 3.75 6.69
N THR A 50 6.12 4.42 7.68
CA THR A 50 4.94 3.91 8.42
C THR A 50 3.63 3.89 7.62
N GLY A 51 3.65 4.41 6.39
CA GLY A 51 2.60 4.16 5.40
C GLY A 51 2.29 2.69 5.20
N PHE A 52 3.25 1.78 5.48
CA PHE A 52 3.02 0.33 5.53
C PHE A 52 1.84 -0.07 6.43
N LEU A 53 1.68 0.56 7.59
CA LEU A 53 0.59 0.30 8.53
C LEU A 53 -0.77 0.87 8.07
N ARG A 54 -0.82 1.53 6.90
CA ARG A 54 -2.06 2.03 6.30
C ARG A 54 -2.67 1.07 5.28
N MET A 55 -2.00 -0.04 4.97
CA MET A 55 -2.40 -0.92 3.87
C MET A 55 -3.64 -1.78 4.16
N GLY A 56 -4.13 -1.82 5.41
CA GLY A 56 -5.38 -2.52 5.78
C GLY A 56 -6.65 -1.82 5.31
N ALA A 57 -7.79 -2.51 5.34
CA ALA A 57 -9.09 -1.87 5.07
C ALA A 57 -9.45 -0.85 6.16
N PHE A 58 -9.82 0.37 5.78
CA PHE A 58 -10.21 1.43 6.71
C PHE A 58 -11.43 2.19 6.18
N ASP A 59 -12.63 1.65 6.40
CA ASP A 59 -13.89 2.32 6.08
C ASP A 59 -15.04 1.80 6.96
N THR A 60 -16.03 2.66 7.22
CA THR A 60 -17.24 2.37 7.98
C THR A 60 -18.50 2.42 7.12
N ALA A 61 -18.35 2.52 5.79
CA ALA A 61 -19.47 2.71 4.87
C ALA A 61 -20.57 1.62 4.97
N MET A 62 -20.23 0.39 5.33
CA MET A 62 -21.18 -0.75 5.40
C MET A 62 -21.03 -1.62 6.65
N VAL A 63 -20.19 -1.22 7.61
CA VAL A 63 -19.90 -1.97 8.85
C VAL A 63 -19.85 -1.02 10.04
N THR A 64 -20.04 -1.54 11.24
CA THR A 64 -19.97 -0.71 12.45
C THR A 64 -18.54 -0.21 12.70
N LYS A 65 -18.36 0.92 13.40
CA LYS A 65 -17.02 1.46 13.71
C LYS A 65 -16.12 0.43 14.43
N PRO A 66 -16.59 -0.29 15.48
CA PRO A 66 -15.77 -1.29 16.15
C PRO A 66 -15.37 -2.45 15.23
N GLU A 67 -16.26 -2.88 14.34
CA GLU A 67 -15.99 -3.94 13.38
C GLU A 67 -14.95 -3.53 12.34
N ALA A 68 -15.09 -2.34 11.76
CA ALA A 68 -14.08 -1.77 10.86
C ALA A 68 -12.71 -1.66 11.53
N ARG A 69 -12.70 -1.24 12.81
CA ARG A 69 -11.48 -1.13 13.61
C ARG A 69 -10.82 -2.49 13.83
N GLN A 70 -11.60 -3.51 14.14
CA GLN A 70 -11.10 -4.87 14.32
C GLN A 70 -10.51 -5.43 13.01
N ILE A 71 -11.21 -5.28 11.88
CA ILE A 71 -10.75 -5.73 10.56
C ILE A 71 -9.37 -5.12 10.24
N TYR A 72 -9.22 -3.81 10.44
CA TYR A 72 -7.96 -3.11 10.25
C TYR A 72 -6.82 -3.68 11.11
N LEU A 73 -7.08 -3.89 12.41
CA LEU A 73 -6.06 -4.39 13.35
C LEU A 73 -5.68 -5.84 13.02
N ASP A 74 -6.65 -6.69 12.68
CA ASP A 74 -6.40 -8.07 12.25
C ASP A 74 -5.55 -8.11 10.96
N ASP A 75 -5.83 -7.23 10.00
CA ASP A 75 -5.04 -7.10 8.76
C ASP A 75 -3.60 -6.66 9.04
N ILE A 76 -3.38 -5.72 9.97
CA ILE A 76 -2.02 -5.30 10.35
C ILE A 76 -1.27 -6.45 11.01
N VAL A 77 -1.84 -7.09 12.02
CA VAL A 77 -1.18 -8.19 12.75
C VAL A 77 -0.81 -9.29 11.76
N ASN A 78 -1.71 -9.63 10.84
CA ASN A 78 -1.42 -10.63 9.81
C ASN A 78 -0.37 -10.16 8.79
N SER A 79 -0.43 -8.92 8.32
CA SER A 79 0.54 -8.38 7.37
C SER A 79 1.95 -8.32 7.96
N VAL A 80 2.09 -7.86 9.21
CA VAL A 80 3.37 -7.85 9.93
C VAL A 80 3.88 -9.27 10.13
N GLY A 81 3.03 -10.20 10.59
CA GLY A 81 3.38 -11.60 10.80
C GLY A 81 3.84 -12.30 9.52
N GLN A 82 3.12 -12.10 8.40
CA GLN A 82 3.50 -12.71 7.13
C GLN A 82 4.76 -12.06 6.55
N THR A 83 4.79 -10.73 6.45
CA THR A 83 5.88 -10.01 5.79
C THR A 83 7.19 -10.13 6.55
N PHE A 84 7.20 -9.96 7.86
CA PHE A 84 8.45 -9.95 8.61
C PHE A 84 8.77 -11.27 9.30
N LEU A 85 7.78 -12.10 9.66
CA LEU A 85 8.03 -13.33 10.43
C LEU A 85 7.69 -14.60 9.65
N ALA A 86 7.29 -14.50 8.37
CA ALA A 86 6.81 -15.62 7.56
C ALA A 86 5.80 -16.51 8.33
N THR A 87 4.88 -15.88 9.08
CA THR A 87 3.93 -16.56 9.95
C THR A 87 2.51 -16.06 9.67
N THR A 88 1.59 -16.98 9.41
CA THR A 88 0.18 -16.64 9.19
C THR A 88 -0.56 -16.48 10.52
N MET A 89 -1.06 -15.28 10.82
CA MET A 89 -1.66 -14.99 12.12
C MET A 89 -3.19 -15.13 12.15
N ARG A 90 -3.87 -15.17 11.00
CA ARG A 90 -5.35 -15.15 10.90
C ARG A 90 -6.05 -16.24 11.73
N CYS A 91 -5.52 -17.46 11.77
CA CYS A 91 -6.13 -18.56 12.54
C CYS A 91 -5.97 -18.38 14.05
N VAL A 92 -4.86 -17.76 14.48
CA VAL A 92 -4.46 -17.63 15.90
C VAL A 92 -5.42 -16.70 16.67
N LYS A 93 -6.09 -15.80 15.94
CA LYS A 93 -7.17 -14.94 16.44
C LYS A 93 -8.23 -15.70 17.23
N CYS A 94 -8.64 -16.87 16.74
CA CYS A 94 -9.80 -17.59 17.29
C CYS A 94 -9.43 -18.71 18.25
N HIS A 95 -8.26 -19.34 18.06
CA HIS A 95 -7.79 -20.45 18.87
C HIS A 95 -6.26 -20.57 18.80
N ASP A 96 -5.66 -21.22 19.80
CA ASP A 96 -4.23 -21.51 19.79
C ASP A 96 -3.86 -22.22 18.49
N HIS A 97 -2.74 -21.83 17.90
CA HIS A 97 -2.39 -22.34 16.59
C HIS A 97 -2.29 -23.87 16.61
N LYS A 98 -2.90 -24.53 15.63
CA LYS A 98 -3.14 -25.99 15.66
C LYS A 98 -1.85 -26.83 15.64
N PHE A 99 -0.80 -26.33 14.99
CA PHE A 99 0.43 -27.10 14.72
C PHE A 99 1.67 -26.40 15.26
N ASP A 100 1.79 -25.10 15.01
CA ASP A 100 2.83 -24.25 15.61
C ASP A 100 2.50 -23.87 17.06
N PRO A 101 3.51 -23.73 17.94
CA PRO A 101 3.31 -23.45 19.37
C PRO A 101 3.02 -21.96 19.63
N ILE A 102 2.07 -21.38 18.89
CA ILE A 102 1.69 -19.97 19.00
C ILE A 102 0.34 -19.88 19.72
N PRO A 103 0.30 -19.43 20.99
CA PRO A 103 -0.94 -19.27 21.71
C PRO A 103 -1.74 -18.06 21.19
N THR A 104 -3.07 -18.11 21.30
CA THR A 104 -3.97 -16.98 21.02
C THR A 104 -3.59 -15.72 21.80
N ARG A 105 -3.05 -15.88 23.01
CA ARG A 105 -2.54 -14.76 23.80
C ARG A 105 -1.45 -13.97 23.07
N ASP A 106 -0.55 -14.63 22.35
CA ASP A 106 0.53 -13.97 21.62
C ASP A 106 0.01 -13.20 20.41
N TYR A 107 -1.05 -13.70 19.74
CA TYR A 107 -1.77 -12.92 18.73
C TYR A 107 -2.30 -11.62 19.34
N TYR A 108 -2.98 -11.71 20.49
CA TYR A 108 -3.56 -10.53 21.13
C TYR A 108 -2.53 -9.58 21.75
N ARG A 109 -1.32 -10.07 22.08
CA ARG A 109 -0.16 -9.24 22.46
C ARG A 109 0.32 -8.37 21.30
N MET A 110 0.49 -8.97 20.12
CA MET A 110 0.81 -8.21 18.91
C MET A 110 -0.34 -7.27 18.53
N TYR A 111 -1.59 -7.73 18.61
CA TYR A 111 -2.78 -6.90 18.38
C TYR A 111 -2.80 -5.66 19.29
N ALA A 112 -2.56 -5.84 20.59
CA ALA A 112 -2.52 -4.77 21.58
C ALA A 112 -1.40 -3.74 21.31
N THR A 113 -0.33 -4.17 20.65
CA THR A 113 0.73 -3.26 20.16
C THR A 113 0.18 -2.26 19.14
N PHE A 114 -0.64 -2.72 18.20
CA PHE A 114 -1.23 -1.88 17.15
C PHE A 114 -2.57 -1.26 17.52
N ALA A 115 -3.19 -1.65 18.64
CA ALA A 115 -4.53 -1.22 19.02
C ALA A 115 -4.70 0.31 19.14
N ALA A 116 -3.61 1.05 19.37
CA ALA A 116 -3.61 2.51 19.39
C ALA A 116 -3.22 3.15 18.04
N THR A 117 -2.88 2.37 17.01
CA THR A 117 -2.44 2.89 15.72
C THR A 117 -3.60 3.48 14.94
N GLN A 118 -3.53 4.78 14.62
CA GLN A 118 -4.53 5.51 13.85
C GLN A 118 -3.91 6.07 12.56
N LEU A 119 -4.69 6.19 11.50
CA LEU A 119 -4.22 6.78 10.24
C LEU A 119 -4.10 8.30 10.37
N ALA A 120 -3.03 8.88 9.84
CA ALA A 120 -2.81 10.33 9.83
C ALA A 120 -2.35 10.87 8.48
N GLU A 121 -2.79 12.08 8.18
CA GLU A 121 -2.27 12.90 7.10
C GLU A 121 -1.65 14.13 7.72
N ARG A 122 -0.33 14.24 7.56
CA ARG A 122 0.48 15.28 8.19
C ARG A 122 1.09 16.18 7.11
N PRO A 123 1.11 17.51 7.31
CA PRO A 123 1.86 18.41 6.44
C PRO A 123 3.34 18.06 6.54
N ALA A 124 4.05 18.06 5.41
CA ALA A 124 5.48 17.78 5.36
C ALA A 124 6.03 18.37 4.08
N SER A 125 6.97 19.30 4.18
CA SER A 125 7.57 19.99 3.04
C SER A 125 8.15 19.00 2.01
N PHE A 126 8.09 19.33 0.72
CA PHE A 126 8.77 18.51 -0.30
C PHE A 126 10.26 18.45 -0.02
N ALA A 127 10.87 17.27 -0.21
CA ALA A 127 12.31 17.14 -0.11
C ALA A 127 13.01 17.90 -1.27
N PRO A 128 14.25 18.40 -1.09
CA PRO A 128 14.95 19.14 -2.14
C PRO A 128 15.11 18.37 -3.45
N ASP A 129 15.28 17.05 -3.37
CA ASP A 129 15.47 16.15 -4.52
C ASP A 129 14.16 15.48 -4.96
N GLU A 130 13.00 15.90 -4.42
CA GLU A 130 11.71 15.32 -4.77
C GLU A 130 11.29 15.74 -6.19
N ASN A 131 10.85 14.76 -6.98
CA ASN A 131 10.39 15.04 -8.33
C ASN A 131 8.99 15.67 -8.29
N LEU A 132 8.87 16.92 -8.73
CA LEU A 132 7.61 17.67 -8.77
C LEU A 132 7.01 17.79 -10.18
N ILE A 133 7.44 16.96 -11.13
CA ILE A 133 6.95 16.96 -12.52
C ILE A 133 5.43 16.78 -12.54
N GLY A 134 4.74 17.66 -13.28
CA GLY A 134 3.30 17.62 -13.49
C GLY A 134 2.46 18.19 -12.35
N MET A 135 3.07 18.70 -11.28
CA MET A 135 2.34 19.23 -10.11
C MET A 135 1.51 20.46 -10.46
N GLU A 136 2.10 21.42 -11.16
CA GLU A 136 1.42 22.67 -11.55
C GLU A 136 0.30 22.42 -12.57
N GLU A 137 0.58 21.65 -13.62
CA GLU A 137 -0.38 21.32 -14.67
C GLU A 137 -1.53 20.47 -14.13
N GLY A 138 -1.19 19.48 -13.28
CA GLY A 138 -2.17 18.63 -12.60
C GLY A 138 -3.08 19.43 -11.68
N LYS A 139 -2.51 20.35 -10.89
CA LYS A 139 -3.27 21.25 -10.02
C LYS A 139 -4.23 22.13 -10.81
N ALA A 140 -3.74 22.77 -11.88
CA ALA A 140 -4.56 23.61 -12.74
C ALA A 140 -5.71 22.83 -13.41
N LEU A 141 -5.47 21.59 -13.83
CA LEU A 141 -6.52 20.72 -14.37
C LEU A 141 -7.58 20.39 -13.30
N VAL A 142 -7.15 19.99 -12.10
CA VAL A 142 -8.07 19.66 -11.01
C VAL A 142 -8.87 20.88 -10.56
N GLU A 143 -8.27 22.06 -10.49
CA GLU A 143 -8.98 23.31 -10.17
C GLU A 143 -10.05 23.65 -11.23
N ARG A 144 -9.73 23.45 -12.51
CA ARG A 144 -10.70 23.63 -13.60
C ARG A 144 -11.88 22.67 -13.48
N LEU A 145 -11.61 21.38 -13.22
CA LEU A 145 -12.64 20.36 -13.07
C LEU A 145 -13.48 20.58 -11.81
N HIS A 146 -12.86 21.02 -10.72
CA HIS A 146 -13.56 21.45 -9.52
C HIS A 146 -14.47 22.64 -9.79
N GLY A 147 -13.99 23.68 -10.45
CA GLY A 147 -14.81 24.85 -10.81
C GLY A 147 -16.02 24.48 -11.66
N TYR A 148 -15.86 23.54 -12.60
CA TYR A 148 -16.98 22.99 -13.36
C TYR A 148 -17.99 22.26 -12.47
N ALA A 149 -17.52 21.36 -11.60
CA ALA A 149 -18.38 20.60 -10.69
C ALA A 149 -19.14 21.52 -9.71
N ALA A 150 -18.42 22.44 -9.06
CA ALA A 150 -18.96 23.44 -8.15
C ALA A 150 -19.99 24.34 -8.83
N GLY A 151 -19.74 24.79 -10.07
CA GLY A 151 -20.71 25.56 -10.84
C GLY A 151 -22.01 24.81 -11.11
N ARG A 152 -21.93 23.51 -11.43
CA ARG A 152 -23.12 22.65 -11.62
C ARG A 152 -23.89 22.43 -10.32
N MET A 153 -23.19 22.26 -9.20
CA MET A 153 -23.79 22.15 -7.87
C MET A 153 -24.49 23.46 -7.47
N ASN A 154 -23.81 24.59 -7.63
CA ASN A 154 -24.32 25.90 -7.26
C ASN A 154 -25.57 26.27 -8.07
N ALA A 155 -25.63 25.94 -9.36
CA ALA A 155 -26.84 26.17 -10.15
C ALA A 155 -28.09 25.47 -9.56
N LEU A 156 -27.94 24.26 -9.01
CA LEU A 156 -29.03 23.54 -8.33
C LEU A 156 -29.33 24.12 -6.95
N ARG A 157 -28.31 24.50 -6.18
CA ARG A 157 -28.49 25.19 -4.90
C ARG A 157 -29.19 26.54 -5.08
N ASP A 158 -28.82 27.31 -6.09
CA ASP A 158 -29.43 28.60 -6.42
C ASP A 158 -30.89 28.44 -6.87
N LYS A 159 -31.20 27.39 -7.64
CA LYS A 159 -32.58 27.02 -7.98
C LYS A 159 -33.42 26.79 -6.72
N ARG A 160 -32.89 26.00 -5.77
CA ARG A 160 -33.53 25.75 -4.47
C ARG A 160 -33.66 27.01 -3.63
N GLU A 161 -32.60 27.81 -3.49
CA GLU A 161 -32.62 29.02 -2.68
C GLU A 161 -33.54 30.10 -3.25
N SER A 162 -33.65 30.19 -4.57
CA SER A 162 -34.60 31.09 -5.23
C SER A 162 -36.04 30.71 -4.90
N ALA A 163 -36.36 29.41 -4.94
CA ALA A 163 -37.68 28.91 -4.57
C ALA A 163 -37.97 29.07 -3.06
N ALA A 164 -36.96 28.87 -2.20
CA ALA A 164 -37.07 29.11 -0.77
C ALA A 164 -37.37 30.59 -0.47
N LYS A 165 -36.67 31.53 -1.12
CA LYS A 165 -36.92 32.98 -0.99
C LYS A 165 -38.36 33.34 -1.39
N ALA A 166 -38.86 32.77 -2.48
CA ALA A 166 -40.25 32.96 -2.90
C ALA A 166 -41.23 32.43 -1.84
N TRP A 167 -40.99 31.24 -1.29
CA TRP A 167 -41.82 30.64 -0.24
C TRP A 167 -41.89 31.48 1.05
N PHE A 168 -40.76 32.04 1.51
CA PHE A 168 -40.71 32.94 2.67
C PHE A 168 -41.49 34.24 2.39
N SER A 169 -41.28 34.83 1.21
CA SER A 169 -41.96 36.05 0.77
C SER A 169 -43.48 35.89 0.72
N GLU A 170 -43.97 34.78 0.16
CA GLU A 170 -45.41 34.46 0.08
C GLU A 170 -46.08 34.32 1.45
N ARG A 171 -45.30 34.03 2.49
CA ARG A 171 -45.78 33.85 3.88
C ARG A 171 -45.51 35.05 4.77
N GLY A 172 -44.89 36.11 4.24
CA GLY A 172 -44.49 37.29 5.03
C GLY A 172 -43.47 36.99 6.12
N LEU A 173 -42.67 35.93 5.95
CA LEU A 173 -41.64 35.50 6.89
C LEU A 173 -40.28 36.07 6.49
N GLU A 174 -39.41 36.32 7.46
CA GLU A 174 -38.02 36.70 7.19
C GLU A 174 -37.26 35.54 6.53
N TYR A 175 -36.48 35.85 5.49
CA TYR A 175 -35.69 34.84 4.81
C TYR A 175 -34.57 34.32 5.72
N ILE A 176 -34.51 33.00 5.86
CA ILE A 176 -33.42 32.31 6.55
C ILE A 176 -32.69 31.44 5.52
N ASP A 177 -31.36 31.51 5.53
CA ASP A 177 -30.51 30.72 4.62
C ASP A 177 -30.61 29.22 4.90
N TYR A 178 -30.20 28.41 3.92
CA TYR A 178 -30.34 26.96 3.97
C TYR A 178 -29.68 26.32 5.20
N GLU A 179 -28.45 26.73 5.55
CA GLU A 179 -27.72 26.10 6.65
C GLU A 179 -28.38 26.43 7.99
N SER A 180 -28.77 27.69 8.19
CA SER A 180 -29.46 28.13 9.41
C SER A 180 -30.84 27.48 9.55
N ARG A 181 -31.60 27.33 8.46
CA ARG A 181 -32.97 26.79 8.53
C ARG A 181 -33.06 25.27 8.66
N LYS A 182 -31.99 24.50 8.43
CA LYS A 182 -32.00 23.03 8.56
C LYS A 182 -32.51 22.54 9.91
N SER A 183 -32.15 23.26 10.96
CA SER A 183 -32.46 22.93 12.36
C SER A 183 -33.82 23.42 12.84
N LEU A 184 -34.51 24.24 12.04
CA LEU A 184 -35.84 24.76 12.39
C LEU A 184 -36.91 23.69 12.23
N ASP A 185 -38.06 23.93 12.85
CA ASP A 185 -39.23 23.07 12.69
C ASP A 185 -39.71 23.07 11.22
N ASP A 186 -40.26 21.94 10.76
CA ASP A 186 -40.76 21.78 9.39
C ASP A 186 -41.94 22.71 9.08
N GLU A 187 -42.67 23.18 10.10
CA GLU A 187 -43.76 24.13 9.95
C GLU A 187 -43.29 25.57 9.63
N VAL A 188 -42.06 25.92 10.01
CA VAL A 188 -41.51 27.28 9.88
C VAL A 188 -40.43 27.40 8.80
N LYS A 189 -40.22 26.36 8.00
CA LYS A 189 -39.26 26.34 6.90
C LYS A 189 -39.88 25.75 5.62
N PRO A 190 -39.39 26.13 4.42
CA PRO A 190 -39.81 25.48 3.20
C PRO A 190 -39.40 24.01 3.18
N PRO A 191 -40.08 23.15 2.40
CA PRO A 191 -39.61 21.80 2.12
C PRO A 191 -38.13 21.78 1.73
N ARG A 192 -37.39 20.77 2.19
CA ARG A 192 -35.94 20.66 2.00
C ARG A 192 -35.52 20.83 0.54
N ASP A 193 -36.30 20.26 -0.37
CA ASP A 193 -36.00 20.19 -1.81
C ASP A 193 -36.87 21.14 -2.63
N ILE A 194 -37.34 22.22 -2.02
CA ILE A 194 -38.22 23.21 -2.68
C ILE A 194 -37.62 23.69 -4.00
N GLY A 195 -38.44 23.70 -5.05
CA GLY A 195 -38.04 24.12 -6.39
C GLY A 195 -37.18 23.12 -7.16
N LEU A 196 -36.81 21.98 -6.55
CA LEU A 196 -36.17 20.87 -7.24
C LEU A 196 -37.22 19.82 -7.61
N ASP A 197 -37.07 19.21 -8.78
CA ASP A 197 -37.79 17.98 -9.11
C ASP A 197 -36.96 16.76 -8.68
N TYR A 198 -37.53 15.56 -8.77
CA TYR A 198 -36.86 14.33 -8.34
C TYR A 198 -35.53 14.07 -9.09
N ILE A 199 -35.37 14.56 -10.32
CA ILE A 199 -34.14 14.42 -11.09
C ILE A 199 -33.08 15.37 -10.53
N ASP A 200 -33.47 16.62 -10.27
CA ASP A 200 -32.61 17.63 -9.69
C ASP A 200 -32.18 17.30 -8.26
N GLU A 201 -33.04 16.69 -7.46
CA GLU A 201 -32.69 16.14 -6.14
C GLU A 201 -31.58 15.09 -6.26
N GLY A 202 -31.76 14.11 -7.14
CA GLY A 202 -30.74 13.08 -7.41
C GLY A 202 -29.44 13.67 -7.94
N ARG A 203 -29.53 14.64 -8.86
CA ARG A 203 -28.35 15.34 -9.40
C ARG A 203 -27.64 16.15 -8.34
N LEU A 204 -28.36 16.88 -7.49
CA LEU A 204 -27.75 17.70 -6.44
C LEU A 204 -26.93 16.80 -5.50
N LYS A 205 -27.48 15.66 -5.08
CA LYS A 205 -26.75 14.68 -4.26
C LYS A 205 -25.45 14.19 -4.93
N VAL A 206 -25.49 13.87 -6.22
CA VAL A 206 -24.29 13.48 -6.97
C VAL A 206 -23.28 14.63 -7.07
N ARG A 207 -23.74 15.86 -7.34
CA ARG A 207 -22.88 17.04 -7.48
C ARG A 207 -22.23 17.49 -6.18
N GLU A 208 -22.91 17.36 -5.05
CA GLU A 208 -22.31 17.59 -3.73
C GLU A 208 -21.17 16.60 -3.44
N GLN A 209 -21.31 15.36 -3.91
CA GLN A 209 -20.26 14.37 -3.80
C GLN A 209 -19.11 14.60 -4.81
N ASP A 210 -19.41 15.07 -6.03
CA ASP A 210 -18.40 15.47 -7.03
C ASP A 210 -17.50 16.61 -6.50
N ASP A 211 -18.11 17.66 -5.95
CA ASP A 211 -17.43 18.81 -5.35
C ASP A 211 -16.39 18.35 -4.31
N TRP A 212 -16.82 17.47 -3.40
CA TRP A 212 -15.94 16.88 -2.41
C TRP A 212 -14.82 16.03 -3.01
N ILE A 213 -15.10 15.20 -4.03
CA ILE A 213 -14.07 14.38 -4.70
C ILE A 213 -12.98 15.27 -5.29
N TRP A 214 -13.37 16.37 -5.93
CA TRP A 214 -12.44 17.29 -6.55
C TRP A 214 -11.66 18.10 -5.53
N GLU A 215 -12.29 18.53 -4.44
CA GLU A 215 -11.57 19.15 -3.32
C GLU A 215 -10.50 18.21 -2.78
N ARG A 216 -10.86 16.95 -2.54
CA ARG A 216 -9.91 15.92 -2.10
C ARG A 216 -8.82 15.61 -3.12
N ARG A 217 -9.05 15.83 -4.41
CA ARG A 217 -8.02 15.66 -5.46
C ARG A 217 -7.02 16.82 -5.46
N LYS A 218 -7.42 18.04 -5.08
CA LYS A 218 -6.49 19.17 -4.95
C LYS A 218 -5.40 18.90 -3.92
N GLU A 219 -5.78 18.21 -2.86
CA GLU A 219 -4.86 17.85 -1.77
C GLU A 219 -3.69 16.96 -2.24
N ARG A 220 -3.80 16.29 -3.39
CA ARG A 220 -2.67 15.52 -3.96
C ARG A 220 -1.48 16.39 -4.36
N PHE A 221 -1.69 17.69 -4.51
CA PHE A 221 -0.66 18.66 -4.87
C PHE A 221 -0.14 19.42 -3.65
N GLU A 222 -0.58 19.06 -2.44
CA GLU A 222 -0.08 19.62 -1.19
C GLU A 222 1.07 18.76 -0.65
N PRO A 223 2.11 19.37 -0.07
CA PRO A 223 3.24 18.67 0.52
C PRO A 223 2.80 17.98 1.82
N MET A 224 2.55 16.67 1.74
CA MET A 224 1.98 15.88 2.84
C MET A 224 2.42 14.43 2.83
N VAL A 225 2.50 13.87 4.03
CA VAL A 225 2.80 12.46 4.24
C VAL A 225 1.57 11.70 4.73
N GLN A 226 1.37 10.53 4.13
CA GLN A 226 0.41 9.53 4.56
C GLN A 226 1.07 8.58 5.58
N SER A 227 0.91 8.89 6.86
CA SER A 227 1.53 8.17 7.99
C SER A 227 0.47 7.60 8.95
N VAL A 228 0.90 7.19 10.13
CA VAL A 228 0.07 6.80 11.27
C VAL A 228 0.47 7.61 12.50
N TYR A 229 -0.22 7.38 13.61
CA TYR A 229 0.13 7.88 14.94
C TYR A 229 -0.43 6.95 16.02
N ASN A 230 -0.04 7.15 17.27
CA ASN A 230 -0.66 6.47 18.41
C ASN A 230 -1.70 7.36 19.08
N GLY A 231 -2.91 6.84 19.27
CA GLY A 231 -3.98 7.55 19.96
C GLY A 231 -5.24 6.71 20.17
N PRO A 232 -6.21 7.26 20.92
CA PRO A 232 -7.50 6.62 21.11
C PRO A 232 -8.27 6.58 19.79
N ASP A 233 -9.29 5.72 19.73
CA ASP A 233 -10.14 5.65 18.54
C ASP A 233 -10.80 7.01 18.26
N PRO A 234 -10.69 7.52 17.01
CA PRO A 234 -11.23 8.82 16.66
C PRO A 234 -12.76 8.77 16.72
N LYS A 235 -13.38 9.86 17.16
CA LYS A 235 -14.85 10.01 17.17
C LYS A 235 -15.48 9.68 15.82
N ASN A 236 -14.78 10.00 14.72
CA ASN A 236 -15.18 9.73 13.36
C ASN A 236 -14.10 8.94 12.61
N MET A 237 -14.35 7.66 12.33
CA MET A 237 -13.53 6.83 11.44
C MET A 237 -13.93 7.06 9.98
N ASN A 238 -13.67 8.26 9.48
CA ASN A 238 -13.96 8.62 8.10
C ASN A 238 -12.66 8.93 7.36
N ALA A 239 -12.36 8.18 6.31
CA ALA A 239 -11.21 8.41 5.44
C ALA A 239 -11.22 9.80 4.76
N ARG A 240 -12.36 10.51 4.77
CA ARG A 240 -12.49 11.87 4.22
C ARG A 240 -11.76 12.95 5.02
N LYS A 241 -11.44 12.72 6.30
CA LYS A 241 -10.73 13.68 7.16
C LYS A 241 -9.77 12.96 8.10
N LEU A 242 -8.56 12.69 7.61
CA LEU A 242 -7.47 12.08 8.39
C LEU A 242 -6.39 13.11 8.78
N ARG A 243 -6.64 14.40 8.55
CA ARG A 243 -5.72 15.48 8.91
C ARG A 243 -5.56 15.54 10.43
N VAL A 244 -4.30 15.48 10.87
CA VAL A 244 -3.94 15.63 12.28
C VAL A 244 -2.98 16.80 12.39
N SER A 245 -3.38 17.83 13.12
CA SER A 245 -2.55 19.02 13.41
C SER A 245 -2.14 19.11 14.88
N LYS A 246 -2.60 18.17 15.72
CA LYS A 246 -2.30 18.14 17.15
C LYS A 246 -1.29 17.05 17.46
N PRO A 247 -0.40 17.26 18.45
CA PRO A 247 0.48 16.20 18.92
C PRO A 247 -0.33 15.02 19.46
N ASP A 248 0.29 13.85 19.41
CA ASP A 248 -0.30 12.58 19.81
C ASP A 248 -0.68 12.62 21.31
N ASN A 249 -1.84 12.05 21.66
CA ASN A 249 -2.28 12.03 23.06
C ASN A 249 -1.58 10.89 23.81
N ALA A 250 -0.38 11.18 24.34
CA ALA A 250 0.46 10.21 25.04
C ALA A 250 -0.18 9.61 26.31
N GLU A 251 -1.14 10.30 26.93
CA GLU A 251 -1.79 9.88 28.18
C GLU A 251 -2.98 8.92 27.96
N ALA A 252 -3.39 8.70 26.71
CA ALA A 252 -4.51 7.80 26.42
C ALA A 252 -4.12 6.34 26.68
N THR A 253 -5.00 5.58 27.35
CA THR A 253 -4.82 4.13 27.54
C THR A 253 -5.77 3.36 26.64
N VAL A 254 -5.28 2.29 26.03
CA VAL A 254 -6.10 1.37 25.22
C VAL A 254 -6.06 0.00 25.87
N GLU A 255 -7.20 -0.41 26.43
CA GLU A 255 -7.35 -1.76 26.98
C GLU A 255 -7.59 -2.77 25.86
N ASN A 256 -7.00 -3.96 26.01
CA ASN A 256 -7.12 -5.04 25.05
C ASN A 256 -7.49 -6.33 25.78
N PHE A 257 -8.29 -7.16 25.11
CA PHE A 257 -8.79 -8.43 25.63
C PHE A 257 -8.64 -9.50 24.55
N ILE A 258 -8.46 -10.75 24.98
CA ILE A 258 -8.61 -11.90 24.08
C ILE A 258 -10.06 -11.95 23.62
N LEU A 259 -10.32 -11.84 22.32
CA LEU A 259 -11.68 -11.96 21.80
C LEU A 259 -11.97 -13.43 21.53
N MET A 260 -12.83 -14.05 22.33
CA MET A 260 -13.09 -15.49 22.26
C MET A 260 -13.71 -15.85 20.91
N GLY A 261 -13.09 -16.80 20.19
CA GLY A 261 -13.48 -17.13 18.82
C GLY A 261 -13.37 -15.96 17.83
N GLY A 262 -12.60 -14.93 18.17
CA GLY A 262 -12.45 -13.72 17.38
C GLY A 262 -13.61 -12.72 17.47
N ALA A 263 -14.59 -12.93 18.36
CA ALA A 263 -15.81 -12.12 18.43
C ALA A 263 -15.69 -10.94 19.41
N MET A 264 -15.94 -9.71 18.94
CA MET A 264 -15.88 -8.50 19.78
C MET A 264 -16.85 -8.52 20.97
N THR A 265 -17.96 -9.24 20.83
CA THR A 265 -19.00 -9.36 21.87
C THR A 265 -18.65 -10.37 22.97
N ALA A 266 -17.53 -11.08 22.85
CA ALA A 266 -17.08 -12.08 23.81
C ALA A 266 -15.64 -11.80 24.28
N PRO A 267 -15.40 -10.67 25.01
CA PRO A 267 -14.10 -10.40 25.60
C PRO A 267 -13.79 -11.42 26.71
N GLY A 268 -12.59 -11.99 26.65
CA GLY A 268 -12.00 -12.86 27.65
C GLY A 268 -10.97 -12.10 28.50
N ASP A 269 -9.84 -12.74 28.78
CA ASP A 269 -8.79 -12.18 29.63
C ASP A 269 -8.19 -10.89 29.03
N ARG A 270 -7.86 -9.93 29.90
CA ARG A 270 -7.09 -8.73 29.54
C ARG A 270 -5.69 -9.14 29.05
N VAL A 271 -5.22 -8.47 28.00
CA VAL A 271 -3.89 -8.71 27.41
C VAL A 271 -3.13 -7.39 27.29
N SER A 272 -1.91 -7.39 27.83
CA SER A 272 -0.96 -6.29 27.62
C SER A 272 -0.28 -6.44 26.25
N PRO A 273 0.18 -5.34 25.65
CA PRO A 273 1.03 -5.38 24.45
C PRO A 273 2.23 -6.32 24.61
N GLY A 274 2.67 -6.94 23.53
CA GLY A 274 3.83 -7.82 23.58
C GLY A 274 4.15 -8.54 22.27
N VAL A 275 4.99 -9.55 22.38
CA VAL A 275 5.58 -10.28 21.24
C VAL A 275 5.24 -11.78 21.27
N LEU A 276 5.72 -12.54 20.28
CA LEU A 276 5.53 -13.99 20.24
C LEU A 276 6.47 -14.68 21.25
N SER A 277 5.91 -15.18 22.35
CA SER A 277 6.63 -15.95 23.36
C SER A 277 7.22 -17.25 22.80
N ALA A 278 6.62 -17.80 21.74
CA ALA A 278 7.05 -19.02 21.07
C ALA A 278 8.51 -18.98 20.55
N LEU A 279 9.06 -17.80 20.29
CA LEU A 279 10.45 -17.67 19.85
C LEU A 279 11.47 -17.69 21.00
N GLY A 280 11.02 -17.55 22.25
CA GLY A 280 11.89 -17.52 23.42
C GLY A 280 12.80 -16.28 23.49
N ILE A 281 12.55 -15.26 22.67
CA ILE A 281 13.35 -14.03 22.62
C ILE A 281 12.68 -12.97 23.49
N PRO A 282 13.33 -12.50 24.57
CA PRO A 282 12.78 -11.45 25.42
C PRO A 282 12.76 -10.12 24.67
N VAL A 283 11.88 -9.21 25.10
CA VAL A 283 11.95 -7.80 24.72
C VAL A 283 13.01 -7.08 25.55
N ASP A 284 13.47 -5.94 25.06
CA ASP A 284 14.45 -5.08 25.76
C ASP A 284 13.74 -4.17 26.77
N GLU A 285 12.97 -4.78 27.67
CA GLU A 285 12.24 -4.11 28.75
C GLU A 285 12.35 -4.91 30.05
N GLU A 286 12.38 -4.23 31.19
CA GLU A 286 12.40 -4.85 32.52
C GLU A 286 10.98 -5.25 32.95
N GLY A 287 10.78 -6.50 33.33
CA GLY A 287 9.48 -7.00 33.79
C GLY A 287 9.50 -8.45 34.24
N GLU A 288 8.42 -8.89 34.90
CA GLU A 288 8.25 -10.30 35.32
C GLU A 288 8.00 -11.24 34.12
N ASP A 289 7.28 -10.75 33.10
CA ASP A 289 7.06 -11.46 31.84
C ASP A 289 7.96 -10.88 30.75
N PRO A 290 8.95 -11.62 30.24
CA PRO A 290 9.93 -11.12 29.28
C PRO A 290 9.36 -10.87 27.87
N TYR A 291 8.08 -11.17 27.62
CA TYR A 291 7.45 -11.03 26.31
C TYR A 291 6.41 -9.89 26.26
N ILE A 292 6.27 -9.13 27.34
CA ILE A 292 5.37 -7.97 27.43
C ILE A 292 6.17 -6.70 27.14
N ILE A 293 5.61 -5.82 26.32
CA ILE A 293 6.12 -4.46 26.10
C ILE A 293 5.26 -3.45 26.86
N SER A 294 5.76 -2.23 26.99
CA SER A 294 5.12 -1.16 27.76
C SER A 294 3.65 -0.92 27.39
N GLU A 295 2.83 -0.66 28.42
CA GLU A 295 1.45 -0.21 28.23
C GLU A 295 1.36 1.27 27.83
N ASN A 296 2.47 2.02 27.86
CA ASN A 296 2.49 3.36 27.31
C ASN A 296 2.23 3.31 25.80
N LEU A 297 1.62 4.37 25.25
CA LEU A 297 1.41 4.46 23.80
C LEU A 297 2.72 4.78 23.07
N GLU A 298 3.54 5.63 23.68
CA GLU A 298 4.83 6.04 23.12
C GLU A 298 5.84 4.88 23.20
N GLY A 299 6.56 4.64 22.10
CA GLY A 299 7.57 3.57 22.01
C GLY A 299 7.01 2.16 21.86
N ARG A 300 5.67 1.98 21.88
CA ARG A 300 5.04 0.66 21.85
C ARG A 300 5.33 -0.09 20.56
N ARG A 301 5.14 0.54 19.39
CA ARG A 301 5.47 -0.13 18.12
C ARG A 301 6.97 -0.23 17.94
N LEU A 302 7.73 0.75 18.42
CA LEU A 302 9.19 0.71 18.38
C LEU A 302 9.75 -0.52 19.12
N ALA A 303 9.20 -0.86 20.29
CA ALA A 303 9.60 -2.06 21.05
C ALA A 303 9.34 -3.36 20.26
N LEU A 304 8.15 -3.52 19.67
CA LEU A 304 7.84 -4.64 18.78
C LEU A 304 8.77 -4.64 17.55
N ALA A 305 9.02 -3.49 16.95
CA ALA A 305 9.83 -3.38 15.75
C ALA A 305 11.29 -3.77 16.01
N ARG A 306 11.85 -3.37 17.16
CA ARG A 306 13.17 -3.80 17.62
C ARG A 306 13.22 -5.31 17.89
N TRP A 307 12.16 -5.89 18.43
CA TRP A 307 12.07 -7.34 18.62
C TRP A 307 11.98 -8.11 17.29
N VAL A 308 11.22 -7.60 16.31
CA VAL A 308 11.17 -8.19 14.95
C VAL A 308 12.55 -8.09 14.29
N ALA A 309 13.22 -6.94 14.40
CA ALA A 309 14.55 -6.69 13.86
C ALA A 309 15.70 -7.27 14.73
N ASN A 310 15.40 -8.02 15.79
CA ASN A 310 16.41 -8.54 16.70
C ASN A 310 17.31 -9.56 15.95
N PRO A 311 18.65 -9.45 16.02
CA PRO A 311 19.58 -10.42 15.43
C PRO A 311 19.35 -11.87 15.84
N ALA A 312 18.83 -12.11 17.05
CA ALA A 312 18.49 -13.43 17.54
C ALA A 312 17.16 -13.96 16.97
N ASN A 313 16.34 -13.12 16.31
CA ASN A 313 15.07 -13.51 15.72
C ASN A 313 15.29 -14.25 14.40
N PRO A 314 15.10 -15.58 14.39
CA PRO A 314 15.51 -16.35 13.24
C PRO A 314 14.40 -16.43 12.18
N LEU A 315 13.15 -16.06 12.51
CA LEU A 315 12.07 -15.98 11.53
C LEU A 315 12.33 -14.81 10.58
N THR A 316 12.70 -13.66 11.11
CA THR A 316 12.94 -12.43 10.33
C THR A 316 14.02 -12.61 9.27
N THR A 317 15.18 -13.10 9.69
CA THR A 317 16.35 -13.24 8.82
C THR A 317 16.13 -14.34 7.78
N ARG A 318 15.60 -15.50 8.18
CA ARG A 318 15.25 -16.58 7.24
C ARG A 318 14.17 -16.16 6.25
N ALA A 319 13.16 -15.40 6.68
CA ALA A 319 12.07 -14.97 5.82
C ALA A 319 12.58 -14.09 4.66
N ILE A 320 13.39 -13.07 4.96
CA ILE A 320 13.92 -12.19 3.91
C ILE A 320 14.95 -12.90 3.03
N VAL A 321 15.84 -13.73 3.61
CA VAL A 321 16.81 -14.53 2.82
C VAL A 321 16.10 -15.45 1.85
N ASN A 322 15.06 -16.15 2.32
CA ASN A 322 14.27 -17.06 1.50
C ASN A 322 13.58 -16.33 0.33
N ARG A 323 13.05 -15.12 0.57
CA ARG A 323 12.46 -14.27 -0.50
C ARG A 323 13.51 -13.76 -1.48
N ILE A 324 14.67 -13.31 -1.01
CA ILE A 324 15.76 -12.86 -1.89
C ILE A 324 16.24 -14.01 -2.77
N TRP A 325 16.40 -15.19 -2.17
CA TRP A 325 16.73 -16.41 -2.91
C TRP A 325 15.67 -16.73 -3.97
N GLN A 326 14.39 -16.72 -3.57
CA GLN A 326 13.27 -16.94 -4.49
C GLN A 326 13.27 -15.96 -5.67
N HIS A 327 13.57 -14.68 -5.44
CA HIS A 327 13.63 -13.69 -6.54
C HIS A 327 14.74 -13.98 -7.55
N HIS A 328 15.85 -14.56 -7.09
CA HIS A 328 16.99 -14.92 -7.95
C HIS A 328 16.79 -16.25 -8.68
N PHE A 329 16.24 -17.26 -8.00
CA PHE A 329 16.12 -18.63 -8.54
C PHE A 329 14.71 -19.01 -9.00
N GLY A 330 13.72 -18.12 -8.83
CA GLY A 330 12.30 -18.40 -9.10
C GLY A 330 11.62 -19.33 -8.08
N LYS A 331 12.39 -19.92 -7.16
CA LYS A 331 11.91 -20.86 -6.15
C LYS A 331 12.61 -20.60 -4.80
N PRO A 332 11.87 -20.57 -3.68
CA PRO A 332 12.45 -20.41 -2.34
C PRO A 332 13.20 -21.67 -1.90
N ILE A 333 14.11 -21.51 -0.92
CA ILE A 333 14.75 -22.64 -0.25
C ILE A 333 13.72 -23.38 0.62
N ALA A 334 12.94 -22.62 1.39
CA ALA A 334 11.89 -23.11 2.27
C ALA A 334 10.51 -22.77 1.73
N GLY A 335 9.77 -23.79 1.31
CA GLY A 335 8.32 -23.81 1.13
C GLY A 335 7.65 -22.48 0.74
N ASN A 336 6.59 -22.11 1.47
CA ASN A 336 5.82 -20.90 1.23
C ASN A 336 6.52 -19.72 1.91
N PRO A 337 6.92 -18.65 1.19
CA PRO A 337 7.68 -17.54 1.78
C PRO A 337 6.97 -16.75 2.89
N ASN A 338 5.64 -16.83 2.96
CA ASN A 338 4.83 -16.21 4.03
C ASN A 338 4.39 -17.20 5.13
N ASN A 339 4.84 -18.48 5.08
CA ASN A 339 4.46 -19.49 6.07
C ASN A 339 5.58 -20.53 6.31
N PHE A 340 6.34 -20.34 7.38
CA PHE A 340 7.33 -21.29 7.92
C PHE A 340 6.77 -22.22 9.00
N GLY A 341 5.48 -22.14 9.30
CA GLY A 341 4.84 -23.02 10.27
C GLY A 341 4.89 -24.49 9.85
N ALA A 342 4.44 -25.39 10.72
CA ALA A 342 4.50 -26.84 10.55
C ALA A 342 3.75 -27.37 9.31
N LYS A 343 2.91 -26.56 8.67
CA LYS A 343 2.25 -26.86 7.39
C LYS A 343 2.96 -26.24 6.17
N GLY A 344 3.95 -25.39 6.38
CA GLY A 344 4.84 -24.91 5.34
C GLY A 344 5.75 -26.02 4.81
N GLY A 345 6.21 -25.85 3.57
CA GLY A 345 7.21 -26.74 2.98
C GLY A 345 8.54 -26.65 3.73
N LYS A 346 9.16 -27.81 4.02
CA LYS A 346 10.49 -27.86 4.63
C LYS A 346 11.55 -27.27 3.69
N PRO A 347 12.65 -26.70 4.24
CA PRO A 347 13.76 -26.24 3.42
C PRO A 347 14.39 -27.41 2.64
N THR A 348 14.67 -27.20 1.35
CA THR A 348 15.47 -28.13 0.54
C THR A 348 16.92 -28.17 1.05
N HIS A 349 17.44 -27.01 1.46
CA HIS A 349 18.79 -26.83 2.00
C HIS A 349 18.76 -26.08 3.34
N PRO A 350 18.43 -26.74 4.46
CA PRO A 350 18.30 -26.09 5.77
C PRO A 350 19.59 -25.38 6.22
N GLU A 351 20.74 -26.06 6.08
CA GLU A 351 22.04 -25.50 6.48
C GLU A 351 22.41 -24.26 5.67
N LEU A 352 22.07 -24.24 4.37
CA LEU A 352 22.30 -23.07 3.51
C LEU A 352 21.43 -21.89 3.93
N LEU A 353 20.14 -22.13 4.22
CA LEU A 353 19.24 -21.07 4.68
C LEU A 353 19.74 -20.47 6.00
N ASP A 354 20.15 -21.32 6.94
CA ASP A 354 20.70 -20.88 8.23
C ASP A 354 22.00 -20.10 8.06
N TRP A 355 22.91 -20.59 7.20
CA TRP A 355 24.16 -19.90 6.91
C TRP A 355 23.95 -18.53 6.25
N LEU A 356 23.06 -18.44 5.25
CA LEU A 356 22.73 -17.16 4.60
C LEU A 356 22.03 -16.18 5.56
N ALA A 357 21.21 -16.69 6.48
CA ALA A 357 20.58 -15.88 7.53
C ALA A 357 21.62 -15.32 8.51
N ALA A 358 22.58 -16.13 8.94
CA ALA A 358 23.70 -15.69 9.77
C ALA A 358 24.58 -14.66 9.04
N GLU A 359 24.97 -14.93 7.79
CA GLU A 359 25.78 -14.03 6.96
C GLU A 359 25.08 -12.68 6.70
N LEU A 360 23.74 -12.66 6.61
CA LEU A 360 23.00 -11.40 6.53
C LEU A 360 23.18 -10.56 7.80
N VAL A 361 23.08 -11.16 8.98
CA VAL A 361 23.24 -10.48 10.27
C VAL A 361 24.70 -10.03 10.46
N GLU A 362 25.66 -10.93 10.27
CA GLU A 362 27.10 -10.65 10.38
C GLU A 362 27.57 -9.61 9.36
N GLY A 363 26.94 -9.60 8.17
CA GLY A 363 27.15 -8.61 7.13
C GLY A 363 26.51 -7.24 7.39
N GLY A 364 25.91 -7.02 8.57
CA GLY A 364 25.26 -5.78 8.98
C GLY A 364 23.93 -5.53 8.28
N TRP A 365 23.17 -6.59 7.98
CA TRP A 365 21.83 -6.54 7.39
C TRP A 365 21.75 -5.84 6.02
N LYS A 366 22.86 -5.85 5.27
CA LYS A 366 22.97 -5.20 3.96
C LYS A 366 22.50 -6.14 2.84
N LEU A 367 21.28 -5.94 2.35
CA LEU A 367 20.72 -6.77 1.28
C LEU A 367 21.60 -6.81 0.02
N LYS A 368 22.22 -5.69 -0.37
CA LYS A 368 23.14 -5.64 -1.53
C LYS A 368 24.33 -6.61 -1.39
N ARG A 369 24.86 -6.81 -0.17
CA ARG A 369 25.92 -7.79 0.09
C ARG A 369 25.42 -9.21 -0.14
N LEU A 370 24.23 -9.53 0.38
CA LEU A 370 23.59 -10.83 0.19
C LEU A 370 23.28 -11.11 -1.29
N HIS A 371 22.71 -10.15 -2.01
CA HIS A 371 22.49 -10.29 -3.46
C HIS A 371 23.81 -10.57 -4.19
N LYS A 372 24.87 -9.80 -3.91
CA LYS A 372 26.19 -10.01 -4.51
C LYS A 372 26.74 -11.40 -4.21
N LEU A 373 26.63 -11.86 -2.96
CA LEU A 373 27.07 -13.19 -2.56
C LEU A 373 26.37 -14.29 -3.36
N ILE A 374 25.04 -14.22 -3.46
CA ILE A 374 24.25 -15.19 -4.23
C ILE A 374 24.62 -15.13 -5.72
N MET A 375 24.68 -13.95 -6.31
CA MET A 375 24.93 -13.76 -7.75
C MET A 375 26.37 -14.14 -8.18
N LEU A 376 27.31 -14.19 -7.24
CA LEU A 376 28.68 -14.64 -7.47
C LEU A 376 28.91 -16.12 -7.12
N SER A 377 27.87 -16.84 -6.67
CA SER A 377 27.97 -18.28 -6.43
C SER A 377 28.02 -19.06 -7.73
N ASP A 378 28.74 -20.19 -7.73
CA ASP A 378 28.76 -21.13 -8.86
C ASP A 378 27.33 -21.57 -9.23
N THR A 379 26.47 -21.75 -8.22
CA THR A 379 25.06 -22.14 -8.39
C THR A 379 24.25 -21.12 -9.19
N TYR A 380 24.39 -19.82 -8.91
CA TYR A 380 23.69 -18.79 -9.68
C TYR A 380 24.24 -18.65 -11.11
N GLN A 381 25.53 -18.90 -11.29
CA GLN A 381 26.22 -18.76 -12.58
C GLN A 381 26.13 -20.02 -13.47
N GLN A 382 25.43 -21.07 -13.02
CA GLN A 382 25.22 -22.26 -13.83
C GLN A 382 24.50 -21.93 -15.15
N SER A 383 24.77 -22.74 -16.17
CA SER A 383 24.02 -22.71 -17.41
C SER A 383 22.63 -23.32 -17.21
N GLY A 384 21.65 -22.84 -17.98
CA GLY A 384 20.35 -23.53 -18.13
C GLY A 384 20.43 -24.78 -19.01
N GLN A 385 21.58 -25.00 -19.67
CA GLN A 385 21.85 -26.20 -20.47
C GLN A 385 22.78 -27.15 -19.71
N HIS A 386 22.44 -28.45 -19.71
CA HIS A 386 23.27 -29.48 -19.10
C HIS A 386 23.46 -30.67 -20.06
N PRO A 387 24.68 -31.22 -20.23
CA PRO A 387 24.94 -32.32 -21.17
C PRO A 387 24.14 -33.60 -20.88
N ARG A 388 23.76 -33.81 -19.61
CA ARG A 388 22.96 -34.95 -19.14
C ARG A 388 21.60 -34.48 -18.60
N LEU A 389 20.91 -33.65 -19.37
CA LEU A 389 19.64 -33.05 -18.92
C LEU A 389 18.57 -34.12 -18.64
N ASP A 390 18.53 -35.19 -19.43
CA ASP A 390 17.55 -36.27 -19.24
C ASP A 390 17.79 -37.05 -17.94
N ASP A 391 19.05 -37.30 -17.58
CA ASP A 391 19.40 -37.91 -16.30
C ASP A 391 18.98 -37.01 -15.13
N LEU A 392 19.22 -35.69 -15.24
CA LEU A 392 18.80 -34.72 -14.23
C LEU A 392 17.28 -34.69 -14.06
N LYS A 393 16.52 -34.68 -15.17
CA LYS A 393 15.05 -34.71 -15.12
C LYS A 393 14.49 -35.97 -14.44
N GLN A 394 15.23 -37.08 -14.46
CA GLN A 394 14.84 -38.30 -13.77
C GLN A 394 15.24 -38.29 -12.29
N ALA A 395 16.45 -37.83 -11.97
CA ALA A 395 16.99 -37.85 -10.61
C ALA A 395 16.47 -36.70 -9.72
N ASP A 396 16.29 -35.52 -10.31
CA ASP A 396 15.81 -34.30 -9.65
C ASP A 396 14.84 -33.54 -10.58
N PRO A 397 13.61 -34.06 -10.75
CA PRO A 397 12.63 -33.50 -11.68
C PRO A 397 12.22 -32.06 -11.34
N ASN A 398 12.38 -31.64 -10.09
CA ASN A 398 12.01 -30.31 -9.61
C ASN A 398 13.19 -29.33 -9.60
N ASN A 399 14.39 -29.78 -10.00
CA ASN A 399 15.64 -29.05 -9.85
C ASN A 399 15.87 -28.54 -8.40
N ASP A 400 15.48 -29.34 -7.41
CA ASP A 400 15.64 -29.02 -5.99
C ASP A 400 17.12 -28.92 -5.59
N LEU A 401 18.01 -29.65 -6.27
CA LEU A 401 19.46 -29.67 -6.06
C LEU A 401 20.21 -28.63 -6.90
N LEU A 402 19.50 -27.84 -7.71
CA LEU A 402 20.06 -26.73 -8.49
C LEU A 402 21.20 -27.21 -9.41
N GLY A 403 20.88 -28.19 -10.26
CA GLY A 403 21.81 -28.72 -11.26
C GLY A 403 21.91 -27.87 -12.53
N ILE A 404 20.94 -26.97 -12.72
CA ILE A 404 20.87 -25.98 -13.80
C ILE A 404 20.23 -24.68 -13.31
N PHE A 405 20.54 -23.58 -14.00
CA PHE A 405 19.81 -22.33 -13.82
C PHE A 405 18.51 -22.34 -14.65
N LEU A 406 17.36 -22.16 -13.99
CA LEU A 406 16.07 -22.13 -14.67
C LEU A 406 15.72 -20.71 -15.12
N PRO A 407 15.42 -20.48 -16.41
CA PRO A 407 14.88 -19.20 -16.83
C PRO A 407 13.52 -18.98 -16.16
N ARG A 408 13.29 -17.75 -15.68
CA ARG A 408 12.00 -17.35 -15.14
C ARG A 408 11.20 -16.55 -16.16
N ARG A 409 9.88 -16.64 -16.04
CA ARG A 409 8.98 -15.77 -16.79
C ARG A 409 9.12 -14.33 -16.27
N LEU A 410 9.02 -13.36 -17.18
CA LEU A 410 8.91 -11.95 -16.83
C LEU A 410 7.57 -11.68 -16.13
N THR A 411 7.58 -10.81 -15.12
CA THR A 411 6.34 -10.36 -14.48
C THR A 411 5.57 -9.39 -15.38
N ALA A 412 4.31 -9.13 -15.06
CA ALA A 412 3.48 -8.16 -15.78
C ALA A 412 4.16 -6.79 -15.96
N GLU A 413 4.77 -6.25 -14.91
CA GLU A 413 5.46 -4.97 -14.94
C GLU A 413 6.75 -5.04 -15.78
N GLU A 414 7.52 -6.13 -15.67
CA GLU A 414 8.72 -6.34 -16.48
C GLU A 414 8.39 -6.48 -17.97
N LEU A 415 7.27 -7.14 -18.30
CA LEU A 415 6.78 -7.24 -19.68
C LEU A 415 6.41 -5.86 -20.22
N ARG A 416 5.61 -5.08 -19.49
CA ARG A 416 5.22 -3.72 -19.90
C ARG A 416 6.43 -2.80 -20.03
N ASP A 417 7.27 -2.73 -18.99
CA ASP A 417 8.43 -1.84 -18.96
C ASP A 417 9.48 -2.27 -19.99
N GLY A 418 9.64 -3.58 -20.21
CA GLY A 418 10.51 -4.15 -21.23
C GLY A 418 10.07 -3.78 -22.64
N MET A 419 8.78 -3.87 -22.96
CA MET A 419 8.26 -3.42 -24.25
C MET A 419 8.54 -1.93 -24.49
N LEU A 420 8.31 -1.07 -23.49
CA LEU A 420 8.59 0.36 -23.59
C LEU A 420 10.10 0.64 -23.75
N ALA A 421 10.96 -0.13 -23.09
CA ALA A 421 12.40 0.01 -23.23
C ALA A 421 12.89 -0.40 -24.63
N ILE A 422 12.36 -1.50 -25.17
CA ILE A 422 12.68 -2.04 -26.50
C ILE A 422 12.25 -1.06 -27.60
N THR A 423 11.10 -0.39 -27.44
CA THR A 423 10.62 0.61 -28.41
C THR A 423 11.24 1.99 -28.22
N GLY A 424 12.03 2.21 -27.17
CA GLY A 424 12.65 3.51 -26.88
C GLY A 424 11.71 4.54 -26.27
N GLU A 425 10.52 4.13 -25.83
CA GLU A 425 9.49 5.01 -25.28
C GLU A 425 9.52 5.10 -23.75
N LEU A 426 10.27 4.23 -23.08
CA LEU A 426 10.35 4.21 -21.63
C LEU A 426 10.94 5.52 -21.11
N ASN A 427 10.14 6.28 -20.39
CA ASN A 427 10.58 7.41 -19.60
C ASN A 427 11.15 6.90 -18.25
N PRO A 428 12.47 7.05 -17.99
CA PRO A 428 13.12 6.54 -16.79
C PRO A 428 13.00 7.47 -15.56
N GLU A 429 12.37 8.65 -15.70
CA GLU A 429 12.20 9.62 -14.62
C GLU A 429 11.65 8.96 -13.35
N MET A 430 12.22 9.30 -12.19
CA MET A 430 11.87 8.71 -10.89
C MET A 430 11.03 9.65 -10.03
N GLY A 431 10.06 9.13 -9.29
CA GLY A 431 9.20 9.91 -8.39
C GLY A 431 8.12 10.73 -9.08
N GLY A 432 7.58 11.75 -8.43
CA GLY A 432 6.53 12.62 -8.98
C GLY A 432 5.17 11.97 -9.07
N LEU A 433 4.24 12.69 -9.70
CA LEU A 433 2.84 12.27 -9.73
C LEU A 433 2.66 10.92 -10.43
N PRO A 434 1.78 10.06 -9.90
CA PRO A 434 1.51 8.77 -10.49
C PRO A 434 0.87 8.94 -11.87
N ILE A 435 1.26 8.08 -12.80
CA ILE A 435 0.80 8.15 -14.18
C ILE A 435 -0.37 7.22 -14.42
N MET A 436 -1.15 7.53 -15.44
CA MET A 436 -2.31 6.73 -15.85
C MET A 436 -1.98 6.14 -17.23
N PRO A 437 -1.56 4.86 -17.31
CA PRO A 437 -1.34 4.20 -18.59
C PRO A 437 -2.63 4.13 -19.42
N GLU A 438 -2.50 3.95 -20.73
CA GLU A 438 -3.62 3.52 -21.56
C GLU A 438 -4.02 2.09 -21.20
N ILE A 439 -5.34 1.87 -21.05
CA ILE A 439 -5.95 0.58 -20.77
C ILE A 439 -7.17 0.41 -21.68
N ASN A 440 -7.70 -0.82 -21.80
CA ASN A 440 -8.88 -1.11 -22.62
C ASN A 440 -10.04 -0.17 -22.28
N MET A 441 -10.65 0.42 -23.31
CA MET A 441 -11.69 1.46 -23.15
C MET A 441 -12.92 0.97 -22.37
N GLU A 442 -13.28 -0.30 -22.53
CA GLU A 442 -14.36 -0.96 -21.78
C GLU A 442 -14.13 -0.92 -20.27
N VAL A 443 -12.88 -1.13 -19.84
CA VAL A 443 -12.48 -1.10 -18.43
C VAL A 443 -12.26 0.34 -17.96
N ALA A 444 -11.72 1.21 -18.82
CA ALA A 444 -11.50 2.62 -18.49
C ALA A 444 -12.81 3.37 -18.20
N LEU A 445 -13.86 3.06 -18.97
CA LEU A 445 -15.19 3.65 -18.88
C LEU A 445 -16.14 2.89 -17.95
N GLN A 446 -15.70 1.79 -17.34
CA GLN A 446 -16.52 1.01 -16.43
C GLN A 446 -16.97 1.89 -15.26
N PRO A 447 -18.29 2.03 -15.00
CA PRO A 447 -18.78 2.81 -13.88
C PRO A 447 -18.38 2.14 -12.57
N ARG A 448 -17.68 2.88 -11.71
CA ARG A 448 -17.24 2.38 -10.41
C ARG A 448 -17.99 3.09 -9.31
N MET A 449 -18.72 2.31 -8.50
CA MET A 449 -19.43 2.86 -7.36
C MET A 449 -18.45 3.25 -6.27
N ILE A 450 -18.58 4.47 -5.78
CA ILE A 450 -17.98 4.94 -4.54
C ILE A 450 -19.13 5.31 -3.60
N GLN A 451 -18.85 5.46 -2.31
CA GLN A 451 -19.88 5.67 -1.30
C GLN A 451 -20.88 6.78 -1.72
N PHE A 452 -22.08 6.35 -2.13
CA PHE A 452 -23.19 7.17 -2.62
C PHE A 452 -22.96 7.98 -3.92
N SER A 453 -21.94 7.65 -4.74
CA SER A 453 -21.71 8.28 -6.06
C SER A 453 -20.91 7.36 -7.01
N ILE A 454 -20.45 7.89 -8.14
CA ILE A 454 -19.66 7.21 -9.17
C ILE A 454 -18.26 7.83 -9.21
N ALA A 455 -17.21 7.02 -9.20
CA ALA A 455 -15.85 7.50 -9.34
C ALA A 455 -15.63 8.06 -10.75
N PRO A 456 -14.76 9.08 -10.91
CA PRO A 456 -14.36 9.53 -12.23
C PRO A 456 -13.77 8.38 -13.06
N ALA A 457 -14.11 8.35 -14.35
CA ALA A 457 -13.57 7.40 -15.31
C ALA A 457 -12.04 7.47 -15.37
N HIS A 458 -11.41 6.36 -15.74
CA HIS A 458 -9.97 6.33 -15.98
C HIS A 458 -9.65 7.17 -17.20
N GLN A 459 -8.72 8.11 -17.06
CA GLN A 459 -8.23 8.92 -18.16
C GLN A 459 -6.72 8.74 -18.23
N PRO A 460 -6.17 8.27 -19.36
CA PRO A 460 -4.73 8.12 -19.50
C PRO A 460 -4.04 9.48 -19.41
N SER A 461 -2.77 9.50 -18.97
CA SER A 461 -1.98 10.73 -18.99
C SER A 461 -1.85 11.21 -20.45
N PRO A 462 -2.08 12.51 -20.74
CA PRO A 462 -2.34 12.98 -22.10
C PRO A 462 -1.24 12.65 -23.12
N ALA A 463 0.03 12.84 -22.75
CA ALA A 463 1.17 12.64 -23.64
C ALA A 463 1.84 11.26 -23.43
N PRO A 464 2.29 10.58 -24.50
CA PRO A 464 3.01 9.31 -24.38
C PRO A 464 4.19 9.38 -23.42
N GLU A 465 4.98 10.46 -23.48
CA GLU A 465 6.17 10.68 -22.63
C GLU A 465 5.81 10.78 -21.15
N GLN A 466 4.57 11.19 -20.85
CA GLN A 466 4.04 11.21 -19.49
C GLN A 466 3.57 9.82 -19.04
N ARG A 467 2.83 9.06 -19.87
CA ARG A 467 2.27 7.76 -19.48
C ARG A 467 3.23 6.57 -19.62
N ASN A 468 4.27 6.68 -20.44
CA ASN A 468 5.23 5.62 -20.71
C ASN A 468 6.36 5.56 -19.66
N ARG A 469 6.03 5.79 -18.39
CA ARG A 469 6.95 5.58 -17.27
C ARG A 469 6.91 4.14 -16.78
N ARG A 470 7.90 3.78 -15.98
CA ARG A 470 7.99 2.49 -15.28
C ARG A 470 6.68 2.17 -14.55
N SER A 471 6.24 0.92 -14.62
CA SER A 471 4.96 0.44 -14.09
C SER A 471 4.82 0.60 -12.56
N ILE A 472 5.92 0.82 -11.85
CA ILE A 472 5.94 1.17 -10.42
C ILE A 472 5.31 2.55 -10.14
N TYR A 473 5.36 3.47 -11.10
CA TYR A 473 4.75 4.81 -11.00
C TYR A 473 3.32 4.85 -11.55
N ALA A 474 2.79 3.72 -12.02
CA ALA A 474 1.40 3.65 -12.47
C ALA A 474 0.45 3.75 -11.28
N TYR A 475 -0.56 4.62 -11.40
CA TYR A 475 -1.58 4.82 -10.38
C TYR A 475 -2.36 3.52 -10.16
N ARG A 476 -2.48 3.10 -8.89
CA ARG A 476 -3.15 1.85 -8.51
C ARG A 476 -4.50 2.13 -7.86
N VAL A 477 -5.51 1.39 -8.30
CA VAL A 477 -6.88 1.46 -7.79
C VAL A 477 -7.37 0.04 -7.51
N ARG A 478 -7.68 -0.27 -6.26
CA ARG A 478 -8.15 -1.63 -5.87
C ARG A 478 -9.38 -2.11 -6.65
N GLY A 479 -10.28 -1.20 -7.00
CA GLY A 479 -11.49 -1.50 -7.77
C GLY A 479 -11.38 -1.29 -9.29
N GLN A 480 -10.17 -1.11 -9.83
CA GLN A 480 -9.93 -0.96 -11.28
C GLN A 480 -8.52 -1.48 -11.60
N ALA A 481 -8.41 -2.77 -11.87
CA ALA A 481 -7.16 -3.36 -12.31
C ALA A 481 -6.84 -2.95 -13.75
N ASP A 482 -5.55 -2.91 -14.07
CA ASP A 482 -5.09 -2.78 -15.46
C ASP A 482 -5.25 -4.15 -16.13
N PRO A 483 -6.08 -4.27 -17.20
CA PRO A 483 -6.40 -5.57 -17.80
C PRO A 483 -5.19 -6.29 -18.38
N PHE A 484 -4.22 -5.54 -18.91
CA PHE A 484 -2.98 -6.12 -19.42
C PHE A 484 -2.19 -6.69 -18.25
N LEU A 485 -1.96 -5.91 -17.20
CA LEU A 485 -1.17 -6.37 -16.07
C LEU A 485 -1.83 -7.53 -15.31
N GLU A 486 -3.15 -7.48 -15.10
CA GLU A 486 -3.93 -8.56 -14.48
C GLU A 486 -3.84 -9.85 -15.29
N LEU A 487 -3.98 -9.78 -16.61
CA LEU A 487 -3.86 -10.94 -17.49
C LEU A 487 -2.48 -11.60 -17.43
N PHE A 488 -1.42 -10.82 -17.19
CA PHE A 488 -0.05 -11.31 -16.96
C PHE A 488 0.27 -11.55 -15.48
N ASN A 489 -0.76 -11.86 -14.69
CA ASN A 489 -0.66 -12.34 -13.32
C ASN A 489 -0.10 -11.29 -12.36
N GLN A 490 -0.49 -10.02 -12.54
CA GLN A 490 -0.30 -9.01 -11.50
C GLN A 490 -1.05 -9.42 -10.23
N PRO A 491 -0.41 -9.39 -9.05
CA PRO A 491 -1.07 -9.71 -7.79
C PRO A 491 -2.24 -8.77 -7.48
N ASN A 492 -3.28 -9.34 -6.86
CA ASN A 492 -4.38 -8.55 -6.32
C ASN A 492 -3.88 -7.67 -5.16
N PRO A 493 -4.17 -6.36 -5.15
CA PRO A 493 -3.71 -5.43 -4.10
C PRO A 493 -4.45 -5.54 -2.76
N ASN A 494 -5.37 -6.51 -2.60
CA ASN A 494 -6.13 -6.73 -1.37
C ASN A 494 -5.44 -7.69 -0.39
N ASP A 495 -4.51 -8.53 -0.86
CA ASP A 495 -3.82 -9.50 -0.02
C ASP A 495 -2.31 -9.46 -0.26
N SER A 496 -1.53 -9.92 0.72
CA SER A 496 -0.10 -10.13 0.55
C SER A 496 0.16 -11.27 -0.44
N CYS A 497 1.13 -11.10 -1.32
CA CYS A 497 1.49 -12.10 -2.33
C CYS A 497 2.94 -12.56 -2.11
N GLU A 498 3.12 -13.76 -1.58
CA GLU A 498 4.43 -14.38 -1.34
C GLU A 498 5.13 -14.84 -2.63
N MET A 499 4.34 -15.28 -3.60
CA MET A 499 4.81 -15.83 -4.86
C MET A 499 3.72 -15.56 -5.89
N ARG A 500 4.13 -15.03 -7.04
CA ARG A 500 3.19 -14.78 -8.13
C ARG A 500 2.90 -16.09 -8.84
N ASP A 501 1.62 -16.34 -9.11
CA ASP A 501 1.24 -17.43 -9.99
C ASP A 501 1.88 -17.23 -11.37
N SER A 502 2.42 -18.31 -11.94
CA SER A 502 2.92 -18.32 -13.31
C SER A 502 2.16 -19.39 -14.08
N VAL A 503 1.07 -18.97 -14.71
CA VAL A 503 0.24 -19.84 -15.56
C VAL A 503 0.24 -19.33 -16.99
N SER A 504 0.43 -20.25 -17.93
CA SER A 504 0.28 -19.97 -19.36
C SER A 504 -1.15 -20.29 -19.75
N ILE A 505 -1.90 -19.26 -20.11
CA ILE A 505 -3.28 -19.39 -20.58
C ILE A 505 -3.38 -18.80 -21.98
N SER A 506 -4.22 -19.39 -22.83
CA SER A 506 -4.40 -18.95 -24.22
C SER A 506 -4.68 -17.45 -24.37
N PRO A 507 -5.47 -16.79 -23.49
CA PRO A 507 -5.69 -15.34 -23.57
C PRO A 507 -4.41 -14.49 -23.50
N GLN A 508 -3.38 -14.91 -22.76
CA GLN A 508 -2.10 -14.18 -22.70
C GLN A 508 -1.41 -14.15 -24.07
N ALA A 509 -1.37 -15.29 -24.76
CA ALA A 509 -0.79 -15.37 -26.10
C ALA A 509 -1.60 -14.53 -27.10
N PHE A 510 -2.94 -14.62 -27.05
CA PHE A 510 -3.79 -13.81 -27.92
C PHE A 510 -3.65 -12.30 -27.66
N THR A 511 -3.47 -11.87 -26.41
CA THR A 511 -3.19 -10.46 -26.09
C THR A 511 -1.86 -10.00 -26.66
N LEU A 512 -0.81 -10.82 -26.59
CA LEU A 512 0.48 -10.49 -27.23
C LEU A 512 0.41 -10.42 -28.76
N MET A 513 -0.58 -11.07 -29.39
CA MET A 513 -0.72 -11.06 -30.84
C MET A 513 -1.71 -10.00 -31.36
N ASN A 514 -2.73 -9.65 -30.57
CA ASN A 514 -3.90 -8.92 -31.09
C ASN A 514 -4.29 -7.67 -30.29
N SER A 515 -3.64 -7.36 -29.16
CA SER A 515 -4.03 -6.17 -28.39
C SER A 515 -3.56 -4.87 -29.04
N ASP A 516 -4.33 -3.80 -28.85
CA ASP A 516 -3.97 -2.46 -29.32
C ASP A 516 -2.61 -2.04 -28.76
N VAL A 517 -2.36 -2.28 -27.47
CA VAL A 517 -1.08 -1.97 -26.81
C VAL A 517 0.10 -2.61 -27.54
N VAL A 518 0.02 -3.90 -27.87
CA VAL A 518 1.13 -4.60 -28.52
C VAL A 518 1.24 -4.22 -30.00
N THR A 519 0.12 -3.94 -30.66
CA THR A 519 0.11 -3.41 -32.03
C THR A 519 0.82 -2.06 -32.08
N ASP A 520 0.51 -1.14 -31.17
CA ASP A 520 1.17 0.16 -31.07
C ASP A 520 2.68 0.00 -30.81
N ARG A 521 3.08 -0.92 -29.93
CA ARG A 521 4.49 -1.23 -29.68
C ARG A 521 5.20 -1.81 -30.90
N SER A 522 4.53 -2.62 -31.71
CA SER A 522 5.10 -3.15 -32.95
C SER A 522 5.39 -2.04 -33.96
N ILE A 523 4.50 -1.05 -34.06
CA ILE A 523 4.67 0.12 -34.92
C ILE A 523 5.81 1.00 -34.40
N ALA A 524 5.85 1.28 -33.10
CA ALA A 524 6.93 2.08 -32.51
C ALA A 524 8.30 1.43 -32.65
N LEU A 525 8.38 0.09 -32.52
CA LEU A 525 9.63 -0.63 -32.77
C LEU A 525 10.06 -0.47 -34.23
N ALA A 526 9.14 -0.63 -35.19
CA ALA A 526 9.46 -0.43 -36.60
C ALA A 526 9.97 0.99 -36.90
N LEU A 527 9.28 2.01 -36.39
CA LEU A 527 9.68 3.42 -36.55
C LEU A 527 11.06 3.69 -35.95
N ARG A 528 11.33 3.16 -34.76
CA ARG A 528 12.65 3.27 -34.12
C ARG A 528 13.75 2.65 -34.98
N LEU A 529 13.51 1.45 -35.52
CA LEU A 529 14.49 0.77 -36.35
C LEU A 529 14.76 1.53 -37.66
N GLU A 530 13.73 2.08 -38.28
CA GLU A 530 13.84 2.94 -39.47
C GLU A 530 14.63 4.22 -39.20
N GLU A 531 14.52 4.78 -38.00
CA GLU A 531 15.33 5.93 -37.57
C GLU A 531 16.80 5.55 -37.31
N GLU A 532 17.05 4.38 -36.72
CA GLU A 532 18.41 3.89 -36.42
C GLU A 532 19.18 3.45 -37.68
N SER A 533 18.49 3.02 -38.75
CA SER A 533 19.15 2.59 -40.00
C SER A 533 18.24 2.64 -41.22
N GLU A 534 18.78 3.08 -42.37
CA GLU A 534 18.08 3.00 -43.66
C GLU A 534 18.13 1.60 -44.30
N GLU A 535 19.00 0.69 -43.83
CA GLU A 535 19.17 -0.65 -44.41
C GLU A 535 18.35 -1.70 -43.65
N LEU A 536 17.43 -2.37 -44.35
CA LEU A 536 16.55 -3.40 -43.78
C LEU A 536 17.31 -4.50 -43.03
N LYS A 537 18.48 -4.94 -43.52
CA LYS A 537 19.28 -5.98 -42.85
C LYS A 537 19.78 -5.52 -41.47
N SER A 538 20.18 -4.27 -41.38
CA SER A 538 20.64 -3.64 -40.13
C SER A 538 19.47 -3.45 -39.17
N GLN A 539 18.31 -3.00 -39.67
CA GLN A 539 17.07 -2.91 -38.91
C GLN A 539 16.66 -4.27 -38.31
N VAL A 540 16.66 -5.34 -39.10
CA VAL A 540 16.33 -6.69 -38.63
C VAL A 540 17.33 -7.15 -37.58
N SER A 541 18.63 -7.02 -37.83
CA SER A 541 19.66 -7.43 -36.86
C SER A 541 19.50 -6.70 -35.53
N ARG A 542 19.21 -5.40 -35.59
CA ARG A 542 18.97 -4.56 -34.42
C ARG A 542 17.70 -4.97 -33.67
N ALA A 543 16.64 -5.36 -34.37
CA ALA A 543 15.42 -5.88 -33.74
C ALA A 543 15.71 -7.12 -32.89
N PHE A 544 16.54 -8.05 -33.39
CA PHE A 544 16.97 -9.22 -32.64
C PHE A 544 17.78 -8.83 -31.41
N GLU A 545 18.77 -7.93 -31.53
CA GLU A 545 19.58 -7.46 -30.40
C GLU A 545 18.77 -6.78 -29.28
N LEU A 546 17.68 -6.10 -29.64
CA LEU A 546 16.83 -5.42 -28.67
C LEU A 546 15.87 -6.38 -27.95
N ALA A 547 15.37 -7.41 -28.65
CA ALA A 547 14.27 -8.25 -28.17
C ALA A 547 14.68 -9.64 -27.68
N LEU A 548 15.89 -10.12 -28.00
CA LEU A 548 16.37 -11.48 -27.73
C LEU A 548 17.81 -11.45 -27.19
#